data_AF-A0A7V8YSZ0-F1
#
_entry.id   AF-A0A7V8YSZ0-F1
#
_cell.length_a   1.000
_cell.length_b   1.000
_cell.length_c   1.000
_cell.angle_alpha   90.00
_cell.angle_beta   90.00
_cell.angle_gamma   90.00
#
_symmetry.space_group_name_H-M   'P 1'
#
loop_
_entity.id
_entity.type
_entity.pdbx_description
1 polymer ?
#
loop_
_entity_poly.entity_id
_entity_poly.type
_entity_poly.pdbx_seq_one_letter_code
_entity_poly.pdbx_strand_id
1 'polypeptide(L)' 'MADPTDKPKELAGEAGRGRSARTPALAISGVALAVIALFLAVGGIAFAVYLLA' A
#
# COMPACT_ATOMS: atom_id res chain seq x y z
N MET A 1 18.66 -30.18 -17.72
CA MET A 1 17.38 -29.44 -17.86
C MET A 1 16.73 -29.40 -16.50
N ALA A 2 16.32 -28.23 -16.00
CA ALA A 2 15.68 -28.13 -14.68
C ALA A 2 14.30 -28.81 -14.73
N ASP A 3 14.01 -29.64 -13.73
CA ASP A 3 12.76 -30.39 -13.64
C ASP A 3 11.59 -29.40 -13.39
N PRO A 4 10.49 -29.46 -14.15
CA PRO A 4 9.34 -28.59 -13.95
C PRO A 4 8.73 -28.67 -12.54
N THR A 5 9.03 -29.72 -11.77
CA THR A 5 8.60 -29.87 -10.37
C THR A 5 9.44 -29.08 -9.35
N ASP A 6 10.61 -28.55 -9.73
CA ASP A 6 11.44 -27.71 -8.85
C ASP A 6 10.95 -26.26 -8.77
N LYS A 7 10.35 -25.75 -9.86
CA LYS A 7 9.79 -24.38 -9.94
C LYS A 7 8.76 -24.03 -8.85
N PRO A 8 7.77 -24.89 -8.51
CA PRO A 8 6.81 -24.56 -7.45
C PRO A 8 7.44 -24.48 -6.05
N LYS A 9 8.51 -25.24 -5.77
CA LYS A 9 9.25 -25.12 -4.49
C LYS A 9 10.05 -23.82 -4.40
N GLU A 10 10.62 -23.39 -5.51
CA GLU A 10 11.35 -22.12 -5.61
C GLU A 10 10.41 -20.92 -5.41
N LEU A 11 9.22 -20.96 -6.06
CA LEU A 11 8.15 -19.97 -5.89
C LEU A 11 7.62 -19.90 -4.44
N ALA A 12 7.47 -21.05 -3.77
CA ALA A 12 7.05 -21.12 -2.38
C ALA A 12 8.11 -20.52 -1.43
N GLY A 13 9.40 -20.74 -1.71
CA GLY A 13 10.51 -20.13 -0.97
C GLY A 13 10.65 -18.61 -1.19
N GLU A 14 10.28 -18.09 -2.35
CA GLU A 14 10.21 -16.64 -2.62
C GLU A 14 8.99 -15.97 -2.00
N ALA A 15 7.83 -16.63 -2.02
CA ALA A 15 6.61 -16.15 -1.37
C ALA A 15 6.79 -16.04 0.17
N GLY A 16 7.47 -17.01 0.79
CA GLY A 16 7.81 -16.99 2.21
C GLY A 16 8.78 -15.88 2.63
N ARG A 17 9.55 -15.31 1.69
CA ARG A 17 10.45 -14.17 1.92
C ARG A 17 9.74 -12.79 1.88
N GLY A 18 8.40 -12.77 1.75
CA GLY A 18 7.58 -11.58 1.90
C GLY A 18 7.77 -10.50 0.82
N ARG A 19 8.53 -10.81 -0.24
CA ARG A 19 8.91 -9.85 -1.29
C ARG A 19 8.08 -10.05 -2.56
N SER A 20 6.76 -9.98 -2.43
CA SER A 20 5.92 -9.74 -3.61
C SER A 20 6.12 -8.29 -4.04
N ALA A 21 6.49 -8.05 -5.29
CA ALA A 21 6.66 -6.72 -5.86
C ALA A 21 5.38 -5.85 -5.79
N ARG A 22 4.21 -6.47 -5.57
CA ARG A 22 2.92 -5.77 -5.45
C ARG A 22 2.60 -5.31 -4.03
N THR A 23 3.10 -6.01 -3.00
CA THR A 23 2.87 -5.66 -1.59
C THR A 23 3.38 -4.26 -1.20
N PRO A 24 4.59 -3.80 -1.63
CA PRO A 24 5.04 -2.45 -1.32
C PRO A 24 4.23 -1.39 -2.08
N ALA A 25 3.81 -1.66 -3.33
CA ALA A 25 2.98 -0.73 -4.10
C ALA A 25 1.60 -0.52 -3.45
N LEU A 26 0.98 -1.61 -2.96
CA LEU A 26 -0.27 -1.55 -2.21
C LEU A 26 -0.11 -0.76 -0.90
N ALA A 27 0.96 -1.02 -0.14
CA ALA A 27 1.24 -0.27 1.08
C ALA A 27 1.43 1.23 0.82
N ILE A 28 2.21 1.60 -0.21
CA ILE A 28 2.43 3.00 -0.59
C ILE A 28 1.11 3.66 -1.03
N SER A 29 0.29 2.96 -1.83
CA SER A 29 -1.00 3.49 -2.27
C SER A 29 -1.98 3.71 -1.11
N GLY A 30 -2.04 2.79 -0.14
CA GLY A 30 -2.88 2.92 1.04
C GLY A 30 -2.47 4.09 1.93
N VAL A 31 -1.16 4.25 2.18
CA VAL A 31 -0.63 5.38 2.96
C VAL A 31 -0.91 6.70 2.25
N ALA A 32 -0.71 6.78 0.93
CA ALA A 32 -1.00 7.98 0.17
C ALA A 32 -2.48 8.39 0.28
N LEU A 33 -3.40 7.43 0.16
CA LEU A 33 -4.83 7.70 0.34
C LEU A 33 -5.17 8.19 1.75
N ALA A 34 -4.59 7.58 2.79
CA ALA A 34 -4.80 8.01 4.17
C ALA A 34 -4.30 9.44 4.41
N VAL A 35 -3.15 9.79 3.87
CA VAL A 35 -2.59 11.15 3.96
C VAL A 35 -3.48 12.17 3.25
N ILE A 36 -3.91 11.88 2.02
CA ILE A 36 -4.83 12.77 1.28
C ILE A 36 -6.13 13.00 2.07
N ALA A 37 -6.72 11.93 2.60
CA ALA A 37 -7.92 12.01 3.41
C ALA A 37 -7.72 12.88 4.66
N LEU A 38 -6.57 12.77 5.34
CA LEU A 38 -6.23 13.60 6.49
C LEU A 38 -6.12 15.08 6.10
N PHE A 39 -5.45 15.40 4.99
CA PHE A 39 -5.33 16.78 4.52
C PHE A 39 -6.69 17.39 4.18
N LEU A 40 -7.56 16.63 3.51
CA LEU A 40 -8.92 17.08 3.20
C LEU A 40 -9.75 17.30 4.47
N ALA A 41 -9.63 16.43 5.48
CA ALA A 41 -10.32 16.57 6.74
C ALA A 41 -9.87 17.84 7.49
N VAL A 42 -8.56 18.03 7.65
CA VAL A 42 -8.00 19.20 8.35
C VAL A 42 -8.34 20.49 7.60
N GLY A 43 -8.14 20.52 6.28
CA GLY A 43 -8.47 21.68 5.45
C GLY A 43 -9.97 22.00 5.46
N GLY A 44 -10.83 20.97 5.40
CA GLY A 44 -12.28 21.13 5.49
C GLY A 44 -12.73 21.70 6.83
N ILE A 45 -12.17 21.21 7.94
CA ILE A 45 -12.45 21.74 9.28
C ILE A 45 -11.99 23.20 9.38
N ALA A 46 -10.76 23.52 8.96
CA ALA A 46 -10.24 24.87 9.01
C ALA A 46 -11.10 25.84 8.17
N PHE A 47 -11.53 25.42 6.99
CA PHE A 47 -12.42 26.19 6.13
C PHE A 47 -13.80 26.39 6.77
N ALA A 48 -14.38 25.34 7.35
CA ALA A 48 -15.65 25.44 8.07
C ALA A 48 -15.57 26.41 9.26
N VAL A 49 -14.48 26.35 10.03
CA VAL A 49 -14.21 27.30 11.13
C VAL A 49 -14.10 28.73 10.58
N TYR A 50 -13.38 28.95 9.48
CA TYR A 50 -13.27 30.26 8.85
C TYR A 50 -14.63 30.82 8.41
N LEU A 51 -15.55 29.98 7.91
CA LEU A 51 -16.89 30.41 7.52
C LEU A 51 -17.82 30.69 8.71
N LEU A 52 -17.54 30.10 9.88
CA LEU A 52 -18.34 30.28 11.09
C LEU A 52 -17.83 31.37 12.03
N ALA A 53 -16.56 31.78 11.88
CA ALA A 53 -15.92 32.86 12.62
C ALA A 53 -16.28 34.23 12.04
#